data_AF-A0A7Z9UBQ2-F1
#
_entry.id   AF-A0A7Z9UBQ2-F1
#
_cell.length_a   1.000
_cell.length_b   1.000
_cell.length_c   1.000
_cell.angle_alpha   90.00
_cell.angle_beta   90.00
_cell.angle_gamma   90.00
#
_symmetry.space_group_name_H-M   'P 1'
#
loop_
_entity.id
_entity.type
_entity.pdbx_description
1 polymer ?
#
loop_
_entity_poly.entity_id
_entity_poly.type
_entity_poly.pdbx_seq_one_letter_code
_entity_poly.pdbx_strand_id
1 'polypeptide(L)'
;ARRRELENEPLATPELALLEGEEALERFLVEAQIVSSRVGLQGPTDGSVVFEGAQGVLLDEWRGFHPYTTWSTCTFDNALELVREWGGEAHRLGVVRSYATRHGAGPFPTEQKQLLLPELHNRWGPWQEGFRNGWLDLPLLRYAKRVCGGLDGLAVTHLDRISDGWKVAELYRELEEVAPGRFRDLDYQAHLTHQLESVTPIYREIAGAAGLLSCLSELAPVWVESWGATAEDKRFLAPGVLPQKDKATVSS
;
A
#
# COMPACT_ATOMS: atom_id res chain seq x y z
N ALA A 1 14.76 21.92 4.94
CA ALA A 1 14.50 21.09 6.14
C ALA A 1 14.72 19.61 5.83
N ARG A 2 13.94 18.99 4.92
CA ARG A 2 14.10 17.58 4.48
C ARG A 2 15.50 17.21 3.93
N ARG A 3 16.17 18.15 3.24
CA ARG A 3 17.53 17.98 2.70
C ARG A 3 18.59 17.65 3.77
N ARG A 4 18.51 18.30 4.94
CA ARG A 4 19.45 18.08 6.06
C ARG A 4 19.19 16.77 6.83
N GLU A 5 17.99 16.21 6.73
CA GLU A 5 17.65 14.94 7.39
C GLU A 5 18.19 13.73 6.60
N LEU A 6 18.29 13.84 5.28
CA LEU A 6 18.83 12.79 4.40
C LEU A 6 20.37 12.81 4.30
N GLU A 7 21.01 13.97 4.42
CA GLU A 7 22.48 14.12 4.45
C GLU A 7 23.16 13.33 5.57
N ASN A 8 22.42 12.96 6.63
CA ASN A 8 22.95 12.22 7.78
C ASN A 8 22.56 10.73 7.77
N GLU A 9 21.82 10.26 6.74
CA GLU A 9 21.44 8.85 6.58
C GLU A 9 22.46 8.15 5.66
N PRO A 10 23.33 7.28 6.19
CA PRO A 10 24.44 6.69 5.42
C PRO A 10 23.98 5.89 4.20
N LEU A 11 22.74 5.38 4.23
CA LEU A 11 22.14 4.61 3.16
C LEU A 11 21.70 5.47 1.96
N ALA A 12 21.44 6.77 2.17
CA ALA A 12 20.92 7.66 1.12
C ALA A 12 22.03 8.33 0.28
N THR A 13 23.27 8.38 0.77
CA THR A 13 24.36 9.14 0.14
C THR A 13 24.63 8.77 -1.33
N PRO A 14 24.71 7.48 -1.72
CA PRO A 14 24.96 7.11 -3.11
C PRO A 14 23.78 7.46 -4.05
N GLU A 15 22.55 7.29 -3.57
CA GLU A 15 21.33 7.55 -4.32
C GLU A 15 21.07 9.05 -4.46
N LEU A 16 21.36 9.83 -3.42
CA LEU A 16 21.34 11.30 -3.46
C LEU A 16 22.38 11.83 -4.44
N ALA A 17 23.61 11.31 -4.42
CA ALA A 17 24.63 11.71 -5.38
C ALA A 17 24.22 11.43 -6.83
N LEU A 18 23.51 10.33 -7.07
CA LEU A 18 22.93 10.02 -8.38
C LEU A 18 21.83 11.01 -8.75
N LEU A 19 20.87 11.27 -7.87
CA LEU A 19 19.73 12.17 -8.13
C LEU A 19 20.12 13.65 -8.25
N GLU A 20 21.20 14.07 -7.58
CA GLU A 20 21.71 15.44 -7.60
C GLU A 20 22.73 15.69 -8.73
N GLY A 21 23.10 14.68 -9.50
CA GLY A 21 23.93 14.85 -10.69
C GLY A 21 23.19 15.66 -11.76
N GLU A 22 23.87 16.63 -12.41
CA GLU A 22 23.28 17.45 -13.48
C GLU A 22 22.69 16.59 -14.62
N GLU A 23 23.32 15.44 -14.89
CA GLU A 23 22.88 14.48 -15.91
C GLU A 23 21.64 13.67 -15.51
N ALA A 24 21.28 13.59 -14.23
CA ALA A 24 20.18 12.71 -13.78
C ALA A 24 18.83 13.17 -14.30
N LEU A 25 18.59 14.49 -14.27
CA LEU A 25 17.40 15.08 -14.86
C LEU A 25 17.41 14.93 -16.38
N GLU A 26 18.55 15.13 -17.05
CA GLU A 26 18.66 14.94 -18.50
C GLU A 26 18.40 13.49 -18.89
N ARG A 27 18.98 12.53 -18.18
CA ARG A 27 18.72 11.10 -18.37
C ARG A 27 17.27 10.76 -18.12
N PHE A 28 16.66 11.28 -17.05
CA PHE A 28 15.23 11.08 -16.83
C PHE A 28 14.40 11.65 -17.98
N LEU A 29 14.69 12.85 -18.46
CA LEU A 29 13.94 13.44 -19.58
C LEU A 29 14.12 12.68 -20.91
N VAL A 30 15.27 12.02 -21.10
CA VAL A 30 15.54 11.18 -22.28
C VAL A 30 14.89 9.79 -22.15
N GLU A 31 14.94 9.18 -20.98
CA GLU A 31 14.46 7.80 -20.74
C GLU A 31 12.96 7.75 -20.37
N ALA A 32 12.43 8.77 -19.70
CA ALA A 32 11.04 8.83 -19.29
C ALA A 32 10.15 9.18 -20.48
N GLN A 33 9.30 8.23 -20.87
CA GLN A 33 8.29 8.45 -21.88
C GLN A 33 6.96 8.75 -21.22
N ILE A 34 6.40 9.94 -21.47
CA ILE A 34 5.01 10.24 -21.14
C ILE A 34 4.16 9.54 -22.19
N VAL A 35 3.50 8.47 -21.78
CA VAL A 35 2.61 7.72 -22.66
C VAL A 35 1.18 8.17 -22.38
N SER A 36 0.62 9.00 -23.28
CA SER A 36 -0.70 9.63 -23.13
C SER A 36 -1.89 8.73 -23.49
N SER A 37 -1.62 7.53 -24.00
CA SER A 37 -2.56 6.47 -24.38
C SER A 37 -1.82 5.13 -24.48
N ARG A 38 -2.53 3.99 -24.66
CA ARG A 38 -2.00 2.63 -24.95
C ARG A 38 -0.48 2.57 -25.04
N VAL A 39 0.17 2.11 -23.97
CA VAL A 39 1.63 1.90 -23.99
C VAL A 39 1.90 1.00 -25.18
N GLY A 40 2.82 1.43 -26.06
CA GLY A 40 3.00 0.89 -27.40
C GLY A 40 2.85 -0.63 -27.45
N LEU A 41 2.33 -1.13 -28.57
CA LEU A 41 1.93 -2.54 -28.83
C LEU A 41 2.97 -3.61 -28.45
N GLN A 42 4.20 -3.22 -28.11
CA GLN A 42 5.27 -4.09 -27.67
C GLN A 42 5.52 -3.90 -26.18
N GLY A 43 5.16 -4.92 -25.41
CA GLY A 43 5.62 -5.05 -24.04
C GLY A 43 7.12 -5.34 -23.96
N PRO A 44 7.70 -5.30 -22.75
CA PRO A 44 9.10 -5.63 -22.53
C PRO A 44 9.43 -7.04 -23.02
N THR A 45 10.57 -7.19 -23.72
CA THR A 45 10.99 -8.46 -24.33
C THR A 45 11.85 -9.33 -23.41
N ASP A 46 12.34 -8.76 -22.32
CA ASP A 46 13.18 -9.41 -21.31
C ASP A 46 12.96 -8.80 -19.92
N GLY A 47 13.38 -9.53 -18.89
CA GLY A 47 13.27 -9.09 -17.49
C GLY A 47 11.86 -9.22 -16.89
N SER A 48 11.70 -8.64 -15.70
CA SER A 48 10.43 -8.58 -14.97
C SER A 48 9.94 -7.14 -14.89
N VAL A 49 8.64 -6.94 -15.08
CA VAL A 49 8.00 -5.63 -14.98
C VAL A 49 7.32 -5.49 -13.62
N VAL A 50 7.62 -4.41 -12.92
CA VAL A 50 6.94 -4.06 -11.66
C VAL A 50 6.13 -2.81 -11.87
N PHE A 51 4.82 -2.91 -11.66
CA PHE A 51 3.91 -1.77 -11.62
C PHE A 51 3.78 -1.28 -10.18
N GLU A 52 4.38 -0.13 -9.87
CA GLU A 52 4.32 0.46 -8.55
C GLU A 52 3.08 1.35 -8.38
N GLY A 53 2.22 1.00 -7.42
CA GLY A 53 1.08 1.83 -7.04
C GLY A 53 1.51 2.99 -6.15
N ALA A 54 1.05 4.21 -6.47
CA ALA A 54 1.43 5.40 -5.71
C ALA A 54 0.60 5.63 -4.43
N GLN A 55 -0.67 5.19 -4.41
CA GLN A 55 -1.62 5.46 -3.33
C GLN A 55 -2.41 4.21 -2.96
N GLY A 56 -2.99 4.20 -1.76
CA GLY A 56 -3.83 3.10 -1.28
C GLY A 56 -5.22 3.10 -1.91
N VAL A 57 -5.77 1.89 -2.13
CA VAL A 57 -7.09 1.65 -2.74
C VAL A 57 -8.23 2.40 -2.06
N LEU A 58 -8.16 2.60 -0.73
CA LEU A 58 -9.19 3.30 0.04
C LEU A 58 -9.24 4.83 -0.24
N LEU A 59 -8.28 5.35 -1.00
CA LEU A 59 -8.24 6.73 -1.48
C LEU A 59 -8.63 6.84 -2.96
N ASP A 60 -8.88 5.75 -3.67
CA ASP A 60 -9.24 5.75 -5.09
C ASP A 60 -10.40 6.71 -5.41
N GLU A 61 -10.36 7.36 -6.56
CA GLU A 61 -11.39 8.33 -6.98
C GLU A 61 -12.81 7.73 -7.00
N TRP A 62 -12.95 6.50 -7.48
CA TRP A 62 -14.25 5.86 -7.73
C TRP A 62 -14.60 4.78 -6.70
N ARG A 63 -13.59 4.29 -5.99
CA ARG A 63 -13.67 3.16 -5.05
C ARG A 63 -13.23 3.53 -3.64
N GLY A 64 -12.64 4.69 -3.42
CA GLY A 64 -12.32 5.20 -2.11
C GLY A 64 -13.52 5.87 -1.43
N PHE A 65 -13.27 6.41 -0.24
CA PHE A 65 -14.29 7.01 0.60
C PHE A 65 -14.49 8.50 0.28
N HIS A 66 -15.29 8.77 -0.76
CA HIS A 66 -15.63 10.11 -1.21
C HIS A 66 -16.30 10.95 -0.10
N PRO A 67 -15.99 12.25 0.06
CA PRO A 67 -15.12 13.09 -0.77
C PRO A 67 -13.62 13.07 -0.40
N TYR A 68 -13.20 12.17 0.49
CA TYR A 68 -11.85 12.15 1.04
C TYR A 68 -10.92 11.22 0.25
N THR A 69 -10.92 11.40 -1.06
CA THR A 69 -10.23 10.58 -2.07
C THR A 69 -9.21 11.41 -2.84
N THR A 70 -8.32 10.72 -3.53
CA THR A 70 -7.51 11.29 -4.59
C THR A 70 -8.32 11.37 -5.90
N TRP A 71 -7.74 12.00 -6.92
CA TRP A 71 -8.31 12.17 -8.26
C TRP A 71 -7.65 11.22 -9.26
N SER A 72 -7.35 10.00 -8.81
CA SER A 72 -6.68 8.98 -9.61
C SER A 72 -7.23 7.58 -9.32
N THR A 73 -7.01 6.68 -10.27
CA THR A 73 -7.26 5.25 -10.10
C THR A 73 -6.09 4.61 -9.35
N CYS A 74 -6.36 4.07 -8.17
CA CYS A 74 -5.40 3.43 -7.25
C CYS A 74 -5.56 1.90 -7.20
N THR A 75 -6.40 1.33 -8.06
CA THR A 75 -6.55 -0.12 -8.25
C THR A 75 -5.51 -0.65 -9.24
N PHE A 76 -5.54 -1.96 -9.50
CA PHE A 76 -4.72 -2.59 -10.52
C PHE A 76 -5.18 -2.33 -11.96
N ASP A 77 -6.32 -1.65 -12.17
CA ASP A 77 -7.00 -1.59 -13.46
C ASP A 77 -6.10 -1.04 -14.59
N ASN A 78 -5.36 0.03 -14.31
CA ASN A 78 -4.43 0.63 -15.28
C ASN A 78 -3.30 -0.34 -15.66
N ALA A 79 -2.67 -0.98 -14.67
CA ALA A 79 -1.59 -1.94 -14.92
C ALA A 79 -2.10 -3.18 -15.68
N LEU A 80 -3.27 -3.70 -15.32
CA LEU A 80 -3.87 -4.85 -15.97
C LEU A 80 -4.34 -4.56 -17.40
N GLU A 81 -4.73 -3.31 -17.70
CA GLU A 81 -4.98 -2.89 -19.08
C GLU A 81 -3.71 -3.03 -19.93
N LEU A 82 -2.58 -2.52 -19.45
CA LEU A 82 -1.30 -2.62 -20.16
C LEU A 82 -0.84 -4.07 -20.34
N VAL A 83 -0.93 -4.88 -19.28
CA VAL A 83 -0.57 -6.30 -19.33
C VAL A 83 -1.42 -7.05 -20.35
N ARG A 84 -2.73 -6.74 -20.44
CA ARG A 84 -3.63 -7.33 -21.45
C ARG A 84 -3.25 -6.91 -22.86
N GLU A 85 -2.87 -5.65 -23.08
CA GLU A 85 -2.41 -5.18 -24.40
C GLU A 85 -1.13 -5.89 -24.85
N TRP A 86 -0.26 -6.25 -23.91
CA TRP A 86 0.96 -7.01 -24.19
C TRP A 86 0.77 -8.52 -24.25
N GLY A 87 -0.43 -9.03 -23.98
CA GLY A 87 -0.70 -10.47 -23.93
C GLY A 87 0.01 -11.21 -22.80
N GLY A 88 0.35 -10.51 -21.71
CA GLY A 88 1.03 -11.06 -20.55
C GLY A 88 0.09 -11.47 -19.41
N GLU A 89 0.69 -11.99 -18.34
CA GLU A 89 0.03 -12.24 -17.07
C GLU A 89 0.72 -11.44 -15.97
N ALA A 90 -0.01 -11.13 -14.89
CA ALA A 90 0.52 -10.37 -13.76
C ALA A 90 -0.01 -10.89 -12.44
N HIS A 91 0.83 -10.81 -11.41
CA HIS A 91 0.47 -11.09 -10.03
C HIS A 91 0.11 -9.79 -9.29
N ARG A 92 -0.99 -9.83 -8.52
CA ARG A 92 -1.50 -8.73 -7.71
C ARG A 92 -0.99 -8.87 -6.27
N LEU A 93 -0.01 -8.05 -5.91
CA LEU A 93 0.54 -7.99 -4.56
C LEU A 93 -0.15 -6.88 -3.75
N GLY A 94 -0.81 -7.25 -2.66
CA GLY A 94 -1.36 -6.28 -1.70
C GLY A 94 -0.32 -5.92 -0.64
N VAL A 95 0.06 -4.65 -0.55
CA VAL A 95 0.96 -4.15 0.51
C VAL A 95 0.12 -3.63 1.67
N VAL A 96 0.27 -4.24 2.84
CA VAL A 96 -0.50 -3.91 4.05
C VAL A 96 0.44 -3.68 5.23
N ARG A 97 0.11 -2.70 6.06
CA ARG A 97 0.77 -2.48 7.34
C ARG A 97 0.12 -3.33 8.42
N SER A 98 0.84 -3.57 9.51
CA SER A 98 0.34 -4.29 10.69
C SER A 98 -0.68 -3.50 11.51
N TYR A 99 -0.85 -2.22 11.22
CA TYR A 99 -1.81 -1.29 11.80
C TYR A 99 -2.30 -0.31 10.73
N ALA A 100 -3.37 0.42 11.00
CA ALA A 100 -3.93 1.37 10.04
C ALA A 100 -3.42 2.79 10.31
N THR A 101 -3.27 3.57 9.24
CA THR A 101 -2.90 4.98 9.31
C THR A 101 -3.64 5.78 8.26
N ARG A 102 -3.93 7.04 8.54
CA ARG A 102 -4.58 7.97 7.61
C ARG A 102 -4.00 9.36 7.77
N HIS A 103 -3.82 10.06 6.65
CA HIS A 103 -3.57 11.49 6.63
C HIS A 103 -4.89 12.24 6.39
N GLY A 104 -5.12 13.28 7.19
CA GLY A 104 -6.24 14.20 7.04
C GLY A 104 -7.63 13.63 7.32
N ALA A 105 -8.62 14.39 6.86
CA ALA A 105 -10.04 14.12 7.06
C ALA A 105 -10.53 12.81 6.41
N GLY A 106 -11.73 12.39 6.80
CA GLY A 106 -12.42 11.20 6.28
C GLY A 106 -12.50 10.04 7.26
N PRO A 107 -13.25 8.99 6.88
CA PRO A 107 -13.61 7.92 7.80
C PRO A 107 -12.35 7.16 8.20
N PHE A 108 -12.26 6.89 9.50
CA PHE A 108 -11.24 6.04 10.06
C PHE A 108 -11.82 5.31 11.27
N PRO A 109 -12.63 4.26 11.04
CA PRO A 109 -13.38 3.57 12.09
C PRO A 109 -12.52 3.12 13.27
N THR A 110 -11.30 2.67 12.99
CA THR A 110 -10.37 2.14 13.99
C THR A 110 -9.39 3.15 14.55
N GLU A 111 -9.57 4.44 14.29
CA GLU A 111 -8.71 5.50 14.81
C GLU A 111 -8.60 5.39 16.33
N GLN A 112 -7.36 5.35 16.81
CA GLN A 112 -7.04 5.30 18.22
C GLN A 112 -5.92 6.28 18.54
N LYS A 113 -6.27 7.43 19.13
CA LYS A 113 -5.33 8.51 19.43
C LYS A 113 -4.26 8.12 20.45
N GLN A 114 -4.56 7.15 21.31
CA GLN A 114 -3.64 6.64 22.33
C GLN A 114 -2.69 5.57 21.78
N LEU A 115 -2.86 5.12 20.53
CA LEU A 115 -1.94 4.19 19.89
C LEU A 115 -0.71 4.97 19.43
N LEU A 116 0.30 5.04 20.30
CA LEU A 116 1.55 5.74 20.05
C LEU A 116 2.48 4.89 19.20
N LEU A 117 2.44 5.11 17.89
CA LEU A 117 3.32 4.45 16.93
C LEU A 117 4.46 5.39 16.55
N PRO A 118 5.72 4.91 16.54
CA PRO A 118 6.90 5.73 16.22
C PRO A 118 6.94 6.05 14.73
N GLU A 119 6.26 7.13 14.36
CA GLU A 119 6.01 7.56 12.97
C GLU A 119 6.76 8.88 12.70
N LEU A 120 8.07 8.85 12.97
CA LEU A 120 8.94 10.03 13.03
C LEU A 120 8.97 10.85 11.73
N HIS A 121 8.70 10.19 10.61
CA HIS A 121 8.68 10.78 9.27
C HIS A 121 7.28 11.25 8.82
N ASN A 122 6.21 10.85 9.53
CA ASN A 122 4.82 11.19 9.22
C ASN A 122 4.33 12.32 10.13
N ARG A 123 4.98 13.48 10.00
CA ARG A 123 4.64 14.69 10.75
C ARG A 123 3.45 15.42 10.11
N TRP A 124 2.81 16.27 10.90
CA TRP A 124 1.82 17.20 10.37
C TRP A 124 2.44 18.08 9.28
N GLY A 125 1.78 18.14 8.14
CA GLY A 125 2.12 19.03 7.03
C GLY A 125 0.88 19.79 6.57
N PRO A 126 1.02 21.02 6.05
CA PRO A 126 -0.13 21.83 5.65
C PRO A 126 -1.02 21.18 4.58
N TRP A 127 -0.45 20.29 3.77
CA TRP A 127 -1.15 19.57 2.70
C TRP A 127 -1.62 18.16 3.09
N GLN A 128 -0.99 17.57 4.11
CA GLN A 128 -1.28 16.20 4.56
C GLN A 128 -2.20 16.19 5.79
N GLU A 129 -2.40 17.35 6.41
CA GLU A 129 -3.10 17.52 7.68
C GLU A 129 -2.53 16.58 8.78
N GLY A 130 -3.29 16.31 9.84
CA GLY A 130 -2.85 15.46 10.94
C GLY A 130 -2.68 14.00 10.52
N PHE A 131 -1.57 13.40 10.96
CA PHE A 131 -1.37 11.96 10.86
C PHE A 131 -2.16 11.24 11.95
N ARG A 132 -2.99 10.28 11.54
CA ARG A 132 -3.91 9.53 12.39
C ARG A 132 -3.50 8.07 12.38
N ASN A 133 -3.64 7.43 13.54
CA ASN A 133 -3.25 6.05 13.78
C ASN A 133 -4.43 5.24 14.30
N GLY A 134 -4.46 3.95 14.02
CA GLY A 134 -5.52 3.06 14.46
C GLY A 134 -5.14 1.60 14.36
N TRP A 135 -5.99 0.74 14.95
CA TRP A 135 -5.86 -0.71 14.80
C TRP A 135 -6.10 -1.12 13.34
N LEU A 136 -5.55 -2.26 12.93
CA LEU A 136 -5.79 -2.77 11.58
C LEU A 136 -7.28 -3.11 11.39
N ASP A 137 -7.81 -2.81 10.21
CA ASP A 137 -9.24 -2.91 9.92
C ASP A 137 -9.54 -3.99 8.87
N LEU A 138 -9.99 -5.17 9.32
CA LEU A 138 -10.26 -6.29 8.42
C LEU A 138 -11.47 -6.05 7.49
N PRO A 139 -12.60 -5.45 7.94
CA PRO A 139 -13.65 -5.01 7.03
C PRO A 139 -13.16 -4.17 5.85
N LEU A 140 -12.32 -3.16 6.10
CA LEU A 140 -11.79 -2.32 5.01
C LEU A 140 -10.78 -3.05 4.14
N LEU A 141 -9.97 -3.96 4.69
CA LEU A 141 -9.08 -4.80 3.88
C LEU A 141 -9.86 -5.77 2.97
N ARG A 142 -10.96 -6.35 3.47
CA ARG A 142 -11.87 -7.17 2.65
C ARG A 142 -12.50 -6.35 1.53
N TYR A 143 -12.94 -5.13 1.83
CA TYR A 143 -13.42 -4.18 0.82
C TYR A 143 -12.35 -3.91 -0.25
N ALA A 144 -11.12 -3.55 0.15
CA ALA A 144 -10.02 -3.27 -0.77
C ALA A 144 -9.69 -4.48 -1.67
N LYS A 145 -9.63 -5.69 -1.10
CA LYS A 145 -9.44 -6.93 -1.88
C LYS A 145 -10.53 -7.11 -2.95
N ARG A 146 -11.80 -6.87 -2.61
CA ARG A 146 -12.92 -6.99 -3.56
C ARG A 146 -12.84 -5.96 -4.66
N VAL A 147 -12.55 -4.71 -4.30
CA VAL A 147 -12.33 -3.62 -5.27
C VAL A 147 -11.21 -3.99 -6.25
N CYS A 148 -10.12 -4.57 -5.77
CA CYS A 148 -9.00 -5.03 -6.60
C CYS A 148 -9.29 -6.32 -7.40
N GLY A 149 -10.48 -6.91 -7.26
CA GLY A 149 -10.82 -8.17 -7.92
C GLY A 149 -10.01 -9.37 -7.43
N GLY A 150 -9.48 -9.33 -6.21
CA GLY A 150 -8.60 -10.35 -5.63
C GLY A 150 -7.14 -9.91 -5.50
N LEU A 151 -6.38 -10.71 -4.74
CA LEU A 151 -4.95 -10.55 -4.49
C LEU A 151 -4.31 -11.93 -4.59
N ASP A 152 -3.17 -12.03 -5.26
CA ASP A 152 -2.41 -13.28 -5.37
C ASP A 152 -1.51 -13.50 -4.15
N GLY A 153 -1.04 -12.40 -3.56
CA GLY A 153 -0.26 -12.44 -2.32
C GLY A 153 -0.28 -11.12 -1.55
N LEU A 154 0.24 -11.18 -0.32
CA LEU A 154 0.41 -10.03 0.56
C LEU A 154 1.88 -9.77 0.90
N ALA A 155 2.23 -8.51 0.96
CA ALA A 155 3.42 -8.01 1.66
C ALA A 155 2.97 -7.32 2.95
N VAL A 156 3.27 -7.93 4.09
CA VAL A 156 2.88 -7.43 5.41
C VAL A 156 4.06 -6.70 6.03
N THR A 157 3.85 -5.43 6.37
CA THR A 157 4.89 -4.52 6.84
C THR A 157 4.69 -4.06 8.27
N HIS A 158 5.76 -3.57 8.88
CA HIS A 158 5.78 -3.08 10.26
C HIS A 158 5.48 -4.17 11.29
N LEU A 159 5.89 -5.42 11.02
CA LEU A 159 5.68 -6.54 11.95
C LEU A 159 6.50 -6.37 13.25
N ASP A 160 7.59 -5.60 13.19
CA ASP A 160 8.42 -5.18 14.32
C ASP A 160 7.72 -4.19 15.29
N ARG A 161 6.57 -3.65 14.90
CA ARG A 161 5.86 -2.60 15.67
C ARG A 161 4.72 -3.10 16.52
N ILE A 162 4.41 -4.39 16.45
CA ILE A 162 3.27 -4.98 17.16
C ILE A 162 3.72 -6.01 18.19
N SER A 163 2.95 -6.15 19.27
CA SER A 163 3.21 -7.10 20.36
C SER A 163 1.99 -7.99 20.62
N ASP A 164 2.12 -8.94 21.54
CA ASP A 164 0.97 -9.67 22.08
C ASP A 164 -0.06 -8.71 22.68
N GLY A 165 -1.35 -9.04 22.50
CA GLY A 165 -2.47 -8.19 22.91
C GLY A 165 -2.80 -7.07 21.93
N TRP A 166 -2.13 -7.01 20.76
CA TRP A 166 -2.54 -6.11 19.68
C TRP A 166 -3.98 -6.40 19.25
N LYS A 167 -4.63 -5.41 18.64
CA LYS A 167 -6.03 -5.54 18.21
C LYS A 167 -6.19 -5.37 16.71
N VAL A 168 -7.16 -6.08 16.16
CA VAL A 168 -7.67 -5.94 14.80
C VAL A 168 -9.18 -5.74 14.88
N ALA A 169 -9.74 -4.86 14.06
CA ALA A 169 -11.19 -4.78 13.92
C ALA A 169 -11.66 -5.94 13.06
N GLU A 170 -12.55 -6.76 13.62
CA GLU A 170 -13.05 -7.96 12.96
C GLU A 170 -14.32 -7.65 12.14
N LEU A 171 -15.18 -6.81 12.69
CA LEU A 171 -16.45 -6.39 12.12
C LEU A 171 -16.91 -5.04 12.69
N TYR A 172 -17.96 -4.48 12.10
CA TYR A 172 -18.64 -3.29 12.61
C TYR A 172 -20.01 -3.64 13.17
N ARG A 173 -20.43 -2.95 14.23
CA ARG A 173 -21.71 -3.22 14.90
C ARG A 173 -22.91 -2.82 14.03
N GLU A 174 -22.83 -1.69 13.36
CA GLU A 174 -23.93 -1.06 12.62
C GLU A 174 -23.90 -1.38 11.12
N LEU A 175 -22.81 -1.97 10.62
CA LEU A 175 -22.60 -2.27 9.21
C LEU A 175 -22.02 -3.68 9.05
N GLU A 176 -22.87 -4.61 8.65
CA GLU A 176 -22.48 -6.02 8.48
C GLU A 176 -21.40 -6.19 7.40
N GLU A 177 -21.51 -5.46 6.30
CA GLU A 177 -20.60 -5.55 5.19
C GLU A 177 -20.28 -4.19 4.57
N VAL A 178 -18.99 -3.94 4.36
CA VAL A 178 -18.50 -2.85 3.51
C VAL A 178 -18.37 -3.40 2.09
N ALA A 179 -19.35 -3.08 1.23
CA ALA A 179 -19.41 -3.58 -0.14
C ALA A 179 -19.12 -2.46 -1.15
N PRO A 180 -18.43 -2.76 -2.27
CA PRO A 180 -18.29 -1.81 -3.36
C PRO A 180 -19.62 -1.66 -4.10
N GLY A 181 -20.07 -0.42 -4.27
CA GLY A 181 -21.21 -0.10 -5.12
C GLY A 181 -20.90 -0.22 -6.60
N ARG A 182 -21.79 0.35 -7.42
CA ARG A 182 -21.57 0.48 -8.86
C ARG A 182 -20.30 1.29 -9.12
N PHE A 183 -19.52 0.91 -10.15
CA PHE A 183 -18.33 1.66 -10.52
C PHE A 183 -18.70 3.08 -10.96
N ARG A 184 -17.92 4.08 -10.50
CA ARG A 184 -18.13 5.52 -10.73
C ARG A 184 -19.44 6.08 -10.15
N ASP A 185 -19.89 5.52 -9.04
CA ASP A 185 -21.05 5.99 -8.28
C ASP A 185 -20.58 6.74 -7.02
N LEU A 186 -20.34 8.05 -7.17
CA LEU A 186 -19.85 8.87 -6.05
C LEU A 186 -20.89 9.10 -4.98
N ASP A 187 -22.19 9.06 -5.32
CA ASP A 187 -23.27 9.19 -4.35
C ASP A 187 -23.31 7.98 -3.42
N TYR A 188 -23.15 6.76 -3.98
CA TYR A 188 -22.98 5.55 -3.19
C TYR A 188 -21.75 5.66 -2.27
N GLN A 189 -20.61 6.11 -2.80
CA GLN A 189 -19.38 6.21 -1.99
C GLN A 189 -19.50 7.26 -0.89
N ALA A 190 -20.16 8.39 -1.14
CA ALA A 190 -20.46 9.39 -0.13
C ALA A 190 -21.35 8.81 0.98
N HIS A 191 -22.38 8.05 0.60
CA HIS A 191 -23.25 7.38 1.57
C HIS A 191 -22.47 6.38 2.42
N LEU A 192 -21.65 5.53 1.79
CA LEU A 192 -20.82 4.56 2.50
C LEU A 192 -19.82 5.24 3.45
N THR A 193 -19.20 6.33 3.01
CA THR A 193 -18.34 7.18 3.85
C THR A 193 -19.07 7.62 5.12
N HIS A 194 -20.27 8.16 5.00
CA HIS A 194 -21.05 8.60 6.16
C HIS A 194 -21.43 7.46 7.10
N GLN A 195 -21.73 6.27 6.57
CA GLN A 195 -21.94 5.10 7.42
C GLN A 195 -20.68 4.79 8.21
N LEU A 196 -19.52 4.73 7.55
CA LEU A 196 -18.21 4.45 8.16
C LEU A 196 -17.75 5.50 9.18
N GLU A 197 -18.22 6.74 9.10
CA GLU A 197 -17.96 7.76 10.13
C GLU A 197 -18.68 7.47 11.45
N SER A 198 -19.73 6.65 11.41
CA SER A 198 -20.62 6.37 12.55
C SER A 198 -20.52 4.95 13.11
N VAL A 199 -19.77 4.06 12.44
CA VAL A 199 -19.65 2.67 12.88
C VAL A 199 -18.79 2.51 14.14
N THR A 200 -19.16 1.53 14.95
CA THR A 200 -18.39 1.08 16.10
C THR A 200 -17.63 -0.21 15.72
N PRO A 201 -16.29 -0.19 15.65
CA PRO A 201 -15.52 -1.41 15.43
C PRO A 201 -15.58 -2.36 16.62
N ILE A 202 -15.74 -3.64 16.31
CA ILE A 202 -15.64 -4.75 17.27
C ILE A 202 -14.28 -5.41 17.07
N TYR A 203 -13.48 -5.39 18.12
CA TYR A 203 -12.07 -5.81 18.08
C TYR A 203 -11.85 -7.23 18.57
N ARG A 204 -10.84 -7.86 17.98
CA ARG A 204 -10.25 -9.13 18.45
C ARG A 204 -8.78 -8.90 18.80
N GLU A 205 -8.34 -9.47 19.92
CA GLU A 205 -6.92 -9.48 20.29
C GLU A 205 -6.15 -10.56 19.50
N ILE A 206 -4.90 -10.27 19.17
CA ILE A 206 -4.02 -11.17 18.42
C ILE A 206 -2.72 -11.46 19.19
N ALA A 207 -2.18 -12.65 18.98
CA ALA A 207 -0.89 -13.09 19.51
C ALA A 207 0.28 -12.56 18.67
N GLY A 208 0.47 -11.24 18.71
CA GLY A 208 1.55 -10.54 18.02
C GLY A 208 1.56 -10.77 16.51
N ALA A 209 2.76 -10.78 15.93
CA ALA A 209 2.96 -10.94 14.50
C ALA A 209 2.44 -12.28 13.96
N ALA A 210 2.65 -13.39 14.66
CA ALA A 210 2.16 -14.69 14.23
C ALA A 210 0.63 -14.74 14.14
N GLY A 211 -0.06 -14.20 15.15
CA GLY A 211 -1.52 -14.07 15.14
C GLY A 211 -2.02 -13.16 14.02
N LEU A 212 -1.32 -12.05 13.75
CA LEU A 212 -1.64 -11.16 12.64
C LEU A 212 -1.49 -11.84 11.28
N LEU A 213 -0.36 -12.51 11.04
CA LEU A 213 -0.07 -13.18 9.78
C LEU A 213 -1.09 -14.29 9.49
N SER A 214 -1.47 -15.06 10.51
CA SER A 214 -2.56 -16.05 10.41
C SER A 214 -3.87 -15.38 9.96
N CYS A 215 -4.26 -14.28 10.60
CA CYS A 215 -5.45 -13.51 10.24
C CYS A 215 -5.41 -12.98 8.80
N LEU A 216 -4.29 -12.40 8.38
CA LEU A 216 -4.14 -11.85 7.02
C LEU A 216 -4.08 -12.93 5.95
N SER A 217 -3.63 -14.15 6.27
CA SER A 217 -3.60 -15.26 5.33
C SER A 217 -4.98 -15.67 4.81
N GLU A 218 -6.05 -15.35 5.55
CA GLU A 218 -7.44 -15.53 5.12
C GLU A 218 -7.83 -14.58 3.97
N LEU A 219 -7.14 -13.43 3.84
CA LEU A 219 -7.33 -12.50 2.72
C LEU A 219 -6.58 -12.97 1.48
N ALA A 220 -5.29 -13.30 1.61
CA ALA A 220 -4.46 -13.88 0.55
C ALA A 220 -3.16 -14.43 1.16
N PRO A 221 -2.45 -15.36 0.49
CA PRO A 221 -1.19 -15.89 0.97
C PRO A 221 -0.16 -14.78 1.28
N VAL A 222 0.52 -14.87 2.41
CA VAL A 222 1.61 -13.94 2.73
C VAL A 222 2.86 -14.34 1.96
N TRP A 223 3.36 -13.45 1.11
CA TRP A 223 4.56 -13.66 0.30
C TRP A 223 5.78 -12.92 0.85
N VAL A 224 5.56 -11.79 1.52
CA VAL A 224 6.62 -10.97 2.12
C VAL A 224 6.24 -10.58 3.54
N GLU A 225 7.14 -10.84 4.47
CA GLU A 225 7.10 -10.30 5.83
C GLU A 225 8.18 -9.23 5.94
N SER A 226 7.84 -8.06 6.51
CA SER A 226 8.80 -6.97 6.73
C SER A 226 8.87 -6.59 8.21
N TRP A 227 10.07 -6.74 8.76
CA TRP A 227 10.42 -6.56 10.18
C TRP A 227 11.28 -5.31 10.44
N GLY A 228 11.35 -4.41 9.47
CA GLY A 228 12.16 -3.20 9.54
C GLY A 228 12.15 -2.45 8.21
N ALA A 229 12.90 -1.35 8.16
CA ALA A 229 12.89 -0.43 7.01
C ALA A 229 13.76 -0.91 5.84
N THR A 230 14.78 -1.74 6.09
CA THR A 230 15.78 -2.11 5.07
C THR A 230 15.36 -3.34 4.26
N ALA A 231 16.00 -3.56 3.12
CA ALA A 231 15.77 -4.76 2.31
C ALA A 231 16.19 -6.06 3.04
N GLU A 232 17.12 -5.97 3.99
CA GLU A 232 17.59 -7.11 4.78
C GLU A 232 16.56 -7.52 5.85
N ASP A 233 15.69 -6.61 6.26
CA ASP A 233 14.60 -6.87 7.20
C ASP A 233 13.39 -7.57 6.56
N LYS A 234 13.53 -8.05 5.31
CA LYS A 234 12.46 -8.68 4.53
C LYS A 234 12.67 -10.18 4.46
N ARG A 235 11.62 -10.94 4.79
CA ARG A 235 11.57 -12.38 4.60
C ARG A 235 10.62 -12.71 3.45
N PHE A 236 11.15 -13.35 2.42
CA PHE A 236 10.40 -13.77 1.24
C PHE A 236 9.97 -15.23 1.39
N LEU A 237 8.67 -15.48 1.29
CA LEU A 237 8.05 -16.79 1.46
C LEU A 237 7.63 -17.43 0.12
N ALA A 238 7.55 -16.64 -0.96
CA ALA A 238 7.21 -17.10 -2.31
C ALA A 238 8.34 -16.76 -3.32
N PRO A 239 9.52 -17.38 -3.21
CA PRO A 239 10.71 -17.00 -3.99
C PRO A 239 10.64 -17.31 -5.49
N GLY A 240 9.64 -18.09 -5.93
CA GLY A 240 9.41 -18.38 -7.35
C GLY A 240 8.47 -17.41 -8.06
N VAL A 241 7.83 -16.50 -7.31
CA VAL A 241 6.88 -15.52 -7.85
C VAL A 241 7.46 -14.10 -7.85
N LEU A 242 8.40 -13.83 -6.95
CA LEU A 242 9.08 -12.54 -6.86
C LEU A 242 10.46 -12.62 -7.55
N PRO A 243 10.89 -11.55 -8.23
CA PRO A 243 12.21 -11.52 -8.85
C PRO A 243 13.26 -11.77 -7.78
N GLN A 244 14.09 -12.80 -7.98
CA GLN A 244 15.21 -13.05 -7.10
C GLN A 244 16.26 -11.97 -7.35
N LYS A 245 16.89 -11.46 -6.27
CA LYS A 245 18.20 -10.82 -6.44
C LYS A 245 19.12 -11.92 -6.96
N ASP A 246 19.40 -11.92 -8.25
CA ASP A 246 20.60 -12.58 -8.74
C ASP A 246 21.74 -12.02 -7.91
N LYS A 247 22.35 -12.88 -7.08
CA LYS A 247 23.65 -12.56 -6.50
C LYS A 247 24.55 -12.43 -7.71
N ALA A 248 24.75 -11.19 -8.18
CA ALA A 248 25.77 -10.89 -9.15
C ALA A 248 27.05 -11.53 -8.62
N THR A 249 27.47 -12.60 -9.29
CA THR A 249 28.80 -13.16 -9.14
C THR A 249 29.73 -12.03 -9.54
N VAL A 250 30.20 -11.26 -8.55
CA VAL A 250 31.38 -10.43 -8.73
C VAL A 250 32.52 -11.43 -8.85
N SER A 251 32.72 -11.91 -10.07
CA SER A 251 33.95 -12.58 -10.47
C SER A 251 35.08 -11.59 -10.27
N SER A 252 35.97 -11.97 -9.34
CA SER A 252 37.26 -11.36 -9.01
C SER A 252 38.07 -10.87 -10.19
#